data_AF-A0A8J6H3Q5-F1
#
_entry.id   AF-A0A8J6H3Q5-F1
#
_cell.length_a   1.000
_cell.length_b   1.000
_cell.length_c   1.000
_cell.angle_alpha   90.00
_cell.angle_beta   90.00
_cell.angle_gamma   90.00
#
_symmetry.space_group_name_H-M   'P 1'
#
loop_
_entity.id
_entity.type
_entity.pdbx_description
1 polymer ?
#
loop_
_entity_poly.entity_id
_entity_poly.type
_entity_poly.pdbx_seq_one_letter_code
_entity_poly.pdbx_strand_id
1 'polypeptide(L)'
;MHRFDVNTNFISISLGNNLFIIEFSPFTIVIFSNDVLQVILDGFNLEDSLDQAFAFAVSFPQALQLYGIHEHADSLALQTTQVGGTDPYRLRNLDVSGYELNSPMALYGAVPVLYGHGPNGTAGIFLHNAAEQWVEITNDENPQAYIMVESGLLDLFILLGPTPTEVVRQYVSLTGTAHLPQLWALGYHQSRWNYDSQDDVKDVVANFTTYNFPLDVIWLDIEYTDGKKYFTWDSNMFSDPVEMQQNISATNKRLVTIIDPHIKVETGYSVYDGALEKDLFVKNADGSNFEGTIL
;
A
#
# COMPACT_ATOMS: atom_id res chain seq x y z
N MET A 1 -0.37 33.09 15.84
CA MET A 1 0.85 33.50 16.56
C MET A 1 1.49 32.23 17.06
N HIS A 2 2.71 31.92 16.64
CA HIS A 2 3.42 30.73 17.14
C HIS A 2 4.03 31.07 18.50
N ARG A 3 3.80 30.22 19.50
CA ARG A 3 4.36 30.38 20.84
C ARG A 3 5.19 29.15 21.18
N PHE A 4 6.38 29.40 21.71
CA PHE A 4 7.32 28.38 22.15
C PHE A 4 7.67 28.67 23.60
N ASP A 5 7.28 27.78 24.51
CA ASP A 5 7.72 27.85 25.90
C ASP A 5 8.62 26.63 26.17
N VAL A 6 9.85 26.91 26.60
CA VAL A 6 10.86 25.88 26.87
C VAL A 6 11.16 25.89 28.37
N ASN A 7 11.14 24.71 28.97
CA ASN A 7 11.59 24.47 30.33
C ASN A 7 12.60 23.32 30.35
N THR A 8 13.22 23.04 31.49
CA THR A 8 14.19 21.95 31.67
C THR A 8 13.60 20.57 31.39
N ASN A 9 12.28 20.42 31.48
CA ASN A 9 11.61 19.12 31.43
C ASN A 9 10.73 18.93 30.19
N PHE A 10 10.35 20.02 29.51
CA PHE A 10 9.46 19.96 28.35
C PHE A 10 9.64 21.16 27.40
N ILE A 11 9.21 20.97 26.16
CA ILE A 11 8.95 22.04 25.18
C ILE A 11 7.45 22.06 24.91
N SER A 12 6.85 23.24 24.86
CA SER A 12 5.50 23.40 24.33
C SER A 12 5.49 24.29 23.10
N ILE A 13 4.71 23.89 22.11
CA ILE A 13 4.61 24.55 20.81
C ILE A 13 3.13 24.79 20.51
N SER A 14 2.73 26.06 20.35
CA SER A 14 1.37 26.41 19.93
C SER A 14 1.34 26.81 18.46
N LEU A 15 0.55 26.10 17.66
CA LEU A 15 0.33 26.34 16.23
C LEU A 15 -1.17 26.53 15.96
N GLY A 16 -1.61 27.79 15.94
CA GLY A 16 -3.04 28.09 15.82
C GLY A 16 -3.80 27.59 17.04
N ASN A 17 -4.76 26.69 16.85
CA ASN A 17 -5.53 26.06 17.93
C ASN A 17 -4.92 24.73 18.41
N ASN A 18 -3.76 24.35 17.87
CA ASN A 18 -3.07 23.12 18.25
C ASN A 18 -1.97 23.43 19.28
N LEU A 19 -1.83 22.57 20.28
CA LEU A 19 -0.78 22.62 21.28
C LEU A 19 -0.05 21.28 21.31
N PHE A 20 1.27 21.32 21.15
CA PHE A 20 2.15 20.16 21.26
C PHE A 20 2.97 20.33 22.53
N ILE A 21 3.03 19.29 23.36
CA ILE A 21 3.86 19.25 24.57
C ILE A 21 4.81 18.07 24.40
N ILE A 22 6.11 18.35 24.35
CA ILE A 22 7.19 17.37 24.23
C ILE A 22 7.84 17.28 25.59
N GLU A 23 7.62 16.19 26.32
CA GLU A 23 8.28 15.94 27.61
C GLU A 23 9.55 15.14 27.37
N PHE A 24 10.61 15.38 28.16
CA PHE A 24 11.91 14.76 27.92
C PHE A 24 12.16 13.49 28.74
N SER A 25 11.44 13.27 29.84
CA SER A 25 11.65 12.12 30.72
C SER A 25 10.39 11.74 31.50
N PRO A 26 9.70 10.64 31.14
CA PRO A 26 9.92 9.85 29.91
C PRO A 26 9.70 10.73 28.66
N PHE A 27 10.31 10.35 27.53
CA PHE A 27 10.10 11.08 26.28
C PHE A 27 8.69 10.82 25.76
N THR A 28 7.87 11.87 25.65
CA THR A 28 6.48 11.80 25.19
C THR A 28 6.16 13.02 24.33
N ILE A 29 5.21 12.86 23.41
CA ILE A 29 4.63 13.97 22.66
C ILE A 29 3.11 13.93 22.83
N VAL A 30 2.56 14.95 23.47
CA VAL A 30 1.13 15.08 23.76
C VAL A 30 0.55 16.19 22.90
N ILE A 31 -0.50 15.90 22.13
CA ILE A 31 -1.02 16.80 21.11
C ILE A 31 -2.49 17.10 21.38
N PHE A 32 -2.79 18.38 21.54
CA PHE A 32 -4.13 18.92 21.71
C PHE A 32 -4.55 19.71 20.47
N SER A 33 -5.84 19.68 20.17
CA SER A 33 -6.50 20.56 19.19
C SER A 33 -7.75 21.14 19.81
N ASN A 34 -7.88 22.47 19.81
CA ASN A 34 -8.96 23.22 20.46
C ASN A 34 -9.15 22.80 21.94
N ASP A 35 -8.03 22.69 22.68
CA ASP A 35 -7.97 22.25 24.08
C ASP A 35 -8.46 20.81 24.36
N VAL A 36 -8.69 20.01 23.31
CA VAL A 36 -9.03 18.59 23.41
C VAL A 36 -7.82 17.74 23.06
N LEU A 37 -7.49 16.76 23.91
CA LEU A 37 -6.40 15.81 23.70
C LEU A 37 -6.73 14.88 22.52
N GLN A 38 -5.89 14.89 21.48
CA GLN A 38 -6.11 14.16 20.23
C GLN A 38 -5.20 12.95 20.07
N VAL A 39 -3.89 13.13 20.32
CA VAL A 39 -2.87 12.11 20.07
C VAL A 39 -1.84 12.15 21.19
N ILE A 40 -1.42 10.97 21.66
CA ILE A 40 -0.26 10.80 22.53
C ILE A 40 0.72 9.89 21.79
N LEU A 41 1.99 10.28 21.75
CA LEU A 41 3.09 9.42 21.34
C LEU A 41 3.97 9.17 22.54
N ASP A 42 4.31 7.91 22.80
CA ASP A 42 5.14 7.48 23.92
C ASP A 42 5.89 6.18 23.62
N GLY A 43 6.57 5.62 24.61
CA GLY A 43 7.25 4.32 24.47
C GLY A 43 8.38 4.30 23.44
N PHE A 44 8.99 5.45 23.16
CA PHE A 44 10.03 5.61 22.16
C PHE A 44 11.29 4.80 22.53
N ASN A 45 11.57 3.77 21.74
CA ASN A 45 12.87 3.11 21.69
C ASN A 45 13.54 3.50 20.36
N LEU A 46 14.09 4.72 20.34
CA LEU A 46 14.77 5.29 19.18
C LEU A 46 16.27 5.11 19.31
N GLU A 47 16.91 4.62 18.25
CA GLU A 47 18.36 4.52 18.12
C GLU A 47 18.84 5.52 17.06
N ASP A 48 20.05 6.07 17.23
CA ASP A 48 20.64 7.06 16.32
C ASP A 48 21.35 6.39 15.11
N SER A 49 20.69 5.40 14.49
CA SER A 49 21.23 4.61 13.38
C SER A 49 20.13 4.14 12.42
N LEU A 50 20.40 4.21 11.11
CA LEU A 50 19.47 3.75 10.07
C LEU A 50 19.32 2.23 10.01
N ASP A 51 20.32 1.49 10.48
CA ASP A 51 20.38 0.02 10.36
C ASP A 51 19.82 -0.70 11.60
N GLN A 52 19.09 0.01 12.46
CA GLN A 52 18.54 -0.53 13.70
C GLN A 52 17.03 -0.38 13.75
N ALA A 53 16.41 -1.38 14.38
CA ALA A 53 14.98 -1.37 14.63
C ALA A 53 14.63 -0.32 15.69
N PHE A 54 13.46 0.29 15.55
CA PHE A 54 12.91 1.20 16.54
C PHE A 54 11.44 0.88 16.80
N ALA A 55 10.92 1.37 17.91
CA ALA A 55 9.52 1.23 18.25
C ALA A 55 8.98 2.46 18.98
N PHE A 56 7.68 2.68 18.87
CA PHE A 56 6.95 3.69 19.61
C PHE A 56 5.47 3.30 19.70
N ALA A 57 4.77 3.87 20.67
CA ALA A 57 3.33 3.75 20.79
C ALA A 57 2.63 5.07 20.40
N VAL A 58 1.40 4.91 19.90
CA VAL A 58 0.47 6.00 19.62
C VAL A 58 -0.89 5.68 20.22
N SER A 59 -1.48 6.64 20.92
CA SER A 59 -2.84 6.54 21.44
C SER A 59 -3.72 7.65 20.88
N PHE A 60 -5.00 7.34 20.70
CA PHE A 60 -6.02 8.27 20.20
C PHE A 60 -7.15 8.43 21.21
N PRO A 61 -7.05 9.35 22.19
CA PRO A 61 -8.01 9.43 23.30
C PRO A 61 -9.45 9.79 22.93
N GLN A 62 -9.68 10.29 21.71
CA GLN A 62 -11.04 10.56 21.19
C GLN A 62 -11.60 9.40 20.36
N ALA A 63 -10.82 8.33 20.13
CA ALA A 63 -11.21 7.20 19.33
C ALA A 63 -11.93 6.12 20.16
N LEU A 64 -12.78 5.36 19.51
CA LEU A 64 -13.30 4.09 20.03
C LEU A 64 -12.66 2.88 19.32
N GLN A 65 -12.10 3.10 18.13
CA GLN A 65 -11.62 2.04 17.26
C GLN A 65 -10.52 2.56 16.33
N LEU A 66 -9.56 1.69 16.02
CA LEU A 66 -8.50 1.96 15.04
C LEU A 66 -8.81 1.34 13.66
N TYR A 67 -8.31 2.01 12.61
CA TYR A 67 -8.53 1.68 11.19
C TYR A 67 -7.27 1.94 10.36
N GLY A 68 -7.13 1.29 9.21
CA GLY A 68 -6.09 1.60 8.22
C GLY A 68 -5.09 0.45 8.06
N ILE A 69 -3.80 0.80 7.95
CA ILE A 69 -2.65 -0.10 7.87
C ILE A 69 -2.78 -1.23 6.84
N HIS A 70 -3.39 -0.96 5.69
CA HIS A 70 -3.63 -1.92 4.61
C HIS A 70 -2.30 -2.53 4.10
N GLU A 71 -2.27 -3.75 3.54
CA GLU A 71 -3.37 -4.61 3.11
C GLU A 71 -3.48 -5.91 3.90
N HIS A 72 -4.68 -6.18 4.43
CA HIS A 72 -5.03 -7.40 5.16
C HIS A 72 -6.42 -7.86 4.75
N ALA A 73 -6.62 -9.18 4.61
CA ALA A 73 -7.93 -9.77 4.37
C ALA A 73 -8.69 -9.91 5.70
N ASP A 74 -8.97 -8.78 6.34
CA ASP A 74 -9.58 -8.70 7.66
C ASP A 74 -10.71 -7.65 7.70
N SER A 75 -11.35 -7.53 8.86
CA SER A 75 -12.35 -6.50 9.13
C SER A 75 -11.81 -5.08 8.98
N LEU A 76 -12.68 -4.14 8.60
CA LEU A 76 -12.31 -2.73 8.42
C LEU A 76 -11.78 -2.10 9.72
N ALA A 77 -12.44 -2.40 10.84
CA ALA A 77 -12.02 -2.01 12.18
C ALA A 77 -10.95 -3.00 12.66
N LEU A 78 -9.75 -2.51 12.97
CA LEU A 78 -8.61 -3.35 13.34
C LEU A 78 -8.89 -4.10 14.64
N GLN A 79 -8.63 -5.40 14.68
CA GLN A 79 -8.85 -6.22 15.87
C GLN A 79 -7.78 -5.96 16.93
N THR A 80 -8.13 -6.15 18.21
CA THR A 80 -7.14 -6.13 19.30
C THR A 80 -6.21 -7.33 19.16
N THR A 81 -4.90 -7.10 19.13
CA THR A 81 -3.87 -8.14 18.99
C THR A 81 -3.17 -8.44 20.33
N GLN A 82 -3.23 -7.55 21.33
CA GLN A 82 -2.66 -7.80 22.65
C GLN A 82 -3.55 -8.69 23.55
N VAL A 83 -2.93 -9.33 24.55
CA VAL A 83 -3.52 -10.16 25.63
C VAL A 83 -4.66 -11.10 25.17
N GLY A 84 -4.30 -12.29 24.68
CA GLY A 84 -5.27 -13.29 24.22
C GLY A 84 -5.87 -13.00 22.84
N GLY A 85 -5.38 -11.96 22.15
CA GLY A 85 -5.68 -11.63 20.76
C GLY A 85 -4.87 -12.43 19.73
N THR A 86 -4.93 -12.00 18.47
CA THR A 86 -4.20 -12.58 17.33
C THR A 86 -2.76 -12.06 17.24
N ASP A 87 -1.99 -12.54 16.24
CA ASP A 87 -0.70 -11.94 15.89
C ASP A 87 -0.83 -10.43 15.56
N PRO A 88 0.24 -9.63 15.71
CA PRO A 88 0.27 -8.24 15.26
C PRO A 88 0.00 -8.12 13.75
N TYR A 89 -0.60 -7.00 13.33
CA TYR A 89 -0.69 -6.69 11.91
C TYR A 89 0.69 -6.47 11.33
N ARG A 90 1.01 -7.18 10.25
CA ARG A 90 2.31 -7.10 9.58
C ARG A 90 2.19 -6.29 8.31
N LEU A 91 3.11 -5.35 8.09
CA LEU A 91 3.20 -4.54 6.87
C LEU A 91 4.47 -4.94 6.13
N ARG A 92 4.29 -5.80 5.14
CA ARG A 92 5.33 -6.26 4.21
C ARG A 92 4.65 -6.79 2.96
N ASN A 93 5.01 -6.27 1.80
CA ASN A 93 4.44 -6.75 0.54
C ASN A 93 4.88 -8.21 0.30
N LEU A 94 3.92 -9.13 0.28
CA LEU A 94 4.10 -10.57 0.09
C LEU A 94 3.06 -11.09 -0.92
N ASP A 95 3.50 -12.01 -1.79
CA ASP A 95 2.58 -12.80 -2.61
C ASP A 95 2.11 -14.02 -1.80
N VAL A 96 0.87 -13.96 -1.30
CA VAL A 96 0.25 -15.02 -0.49
C VAL A 96 -0.93 -15.62 -1.24
N SER A 97 -0.66 -16.65 -2.05
CA SER A 97 -1.71 -17.40 -2.75
C SER A 97 -2.63 -18.13 -1.77
N GLY A 98 -3.94 -18.07 -2.02
CA GLY A 98 -4.95 -18.73 -1.19
C GLY A 98 -4.98 -18.20 0.26
N TYR A 99 -4.77 -16.89 0.44
CA TYR A 99 -4.71 -16.25 1.75
C TYR A 99 -5.94 -16.54 2.62
N GLU A 100 -5.72 -16.52 3.94
CA GLU A 100 -6.76 -16.70 4.94
C GLU A 100 -7.55 -15.40 5.16
N LEU A 101 -8.84 -15.54 5.50
CA LEU A 101 -9.70 -14.42 5.87
C LEU A 101 -9.70 -14.20 7.39
N ASN A 102 -9.95 -12.96 7.81
CA ASN A 102 -9.90 -12.50 9.20
C ASN A 102 -8.51 -12.74 9.83
N SER A 103 -7.47 -12.36 9.07
CA SER A 103 -6.08 -12.63 9.41
C SER A 103 -5.24 -11.35 9.34
N PRO A 104 -4.35 -11.10 10.33
CA PRO A 104 -3.42 -9.98 10.33
C PRO A 104 -2.18 -10.21 9.43
N MET A 105 -2.15 -11.32 8.69
CA MET A 105 -1.08 -11.65 7.76
C MET A 105 -0.92 -10.61 6.67
N ALA A 106 0.30 -10.14 6.45
CA ALA A 106 0.61 -9.21 5.38
C ALA A 106 0.30 -9.79 4.00
N LEU A 107 -0.28 -8.96 3.12
CA LEU A 107 -0.61 -9.31 1.73
C LEU A 107 0.23 -8.47 0.74
N TYR A 108 -0.32 -8.12 -0.41
CA TYR A 108 0.43 -7.60 -1.56
C TYR A 108 0.89 -6.15 -1.38
N GLY A 109 0.17 -5.36 -0.59
CA GLY A 109 0.48 -3.96 -0.32
C GLY A 109 0.70 -3.62 1.16
N ALA A 110 1.37 -2.49 1.39
CA ALA A 110 1.59 -1.88 2.69
C ALA A 110 1.36 -0.36 2.60
N VAL A 111 0.40 0.15 3.37
CA VAL A 111 0.07 1.58 3.48
C VAL A 111 0.09 1.96 4.96
N PRO A 112 1.23 2.46 5.49
CA PRO A 112 1.45 2.68 6.92
C PRO A 112 0.76 3.96 7.45
N VAL A 113 -0.56 4.04 7.25
CA VAL A 113 -1.44 5.09 7.78
C VAL A 113 -2.45 4.48 8.73
N LEU A 114 -2.53 5.03 9.93
CA LEU A 114 -3.40 4.55 11.01
C LEU A 114 -4.33 5.67 11.43
N TYR A 115 -5.61 5.36 11.63
CA TYR A 115 -6.63 6.32 12.02
C TYR A 115 -7.32 5.86 13.30
N GLY A 116 -7.45 6.76 14.28
CA GLY A 116 -8.33 6.60 15.42
C GLY A 116 -9.60 7.40 15.21
N HIS A 117 -10.77 6.75 15.27
CA HIS A 117 -12.07 7.41 15.09
C HIS A 117 -13.03 7.14 16.26
N GLY A 118 -13.74 8.17 16.68
CA GLY A 118 -14.83 8.11 17.64
C GLY A 118 -15.84 9.25 17.42
N PRO A 119 -16.88 9.31 18.27
CA PRO A 119 -17.97 10.29 18.11
C PRO A 119 -17.51 11.75 18.26
N ASN A 120 -16.39 11.99 18.94
CA ASN A 120 -15.86 13.32 19.24
C ASN A 120 -14.77 13.78 18.26
N GLY A 121 -14.32 12.92 17.34
CA GLY A 121 -13.32 13.27 16.35
C GLY A 121 -12.60 12.09 15.70
N THR A 122 -11.81 12.41 14.70
CA THR A 122 -10.85 11.51 14.06
C THR A 122 -9.49 12.19 14.03
N ALA A 123 -8.47 11.43 14.41
CA ALA A 123 -7.08 11.77 14.16
C ALA A 123 -6.38 10.56 13.51
N GLY A 124 -5.20 10.77 12.97
CA GLY A 124 -4.40 9.71 12.40
C GLY A 124 -2.92 10.01 12.43
N ILE A 125 -2.14 9.00 12.09
CA ILE A 125 -0.71 9.11 11.83
C ILE A 125 -0.38 8.49 10.49
N PHE A 126 0.61 9.03 9.80
CA PHE A 126 1.24 8.41 8.64
C PHE A 126 2.73 8.27 8.92
N LEU A 127 3.20 7.03 8.98
CA LEU A 127 4.61 6.72 9.15
C LEU A 127 5.24 6.51 7.77
N HIS A 128 6.03 7.47 7.32
CA HIS A 128 6.71 7.43 6.04
C HIS A 128 7.97 6.58 6.12
N ASN A 129 7.79 5.27 6.27
CA ASN A 129 8.86 4.28 6.34
C ASN A 129 8.48 3.04 5.52
N ALA A 130 9.41 2.53 4.71
CA ALA A 130 9.20 1.40 3.80
C ALA A 130 9.77 0.06 4.31
N ALA A 131 10.46 0.07 5.46
CA ALA A 131 10.92 -1.13 6.12
C ALA A 131 9.73 -1.97 6.61
N GLU A 132 10.00 -3.24 6.91
CA GLU A 132 9.00 -4.12 7.50
C GLU A 132 8.52 -3.59 8.85
N GLN A 133 7.20 -3.64 9.08
CA GLN A 133 6.57 -3.17 10.30
C GLN A 133 5.65 -4.22 10.92
N TRP A 134 5.56 -4.19 12.24
CA TRP A 134 4.56 -4.92 13.02
C TRP A 134 3.81 -3.93 13.89
N VAL A 135 2.49 -4.04 13.92
CA VAL A 135 1.60 -3.14 14.64
C VAL A 135 0.73 -3.95 15.58
N GLU A 136 0.97 -3.81 16.86
CA GLU A 136 0.07 -4.31 17.88
C GLU A 136 -1.03 -3.30 18.13
N ILE A 137 -2.28 -3.77 18.25
CA ILE A 137 -3.47 -2.96 18.44
C ILE A 137 -4.13 -3.32 19.76
N THR A 138 -4.53 -2.28 20.51
CA THR A 138 -5.36 -2.39 21.71
C THR A 138 -6.54 -1.45 21.57
N ASN A 139 -7.76 -1.98 21.44
CA ASN A 139 -9.00 -1.17 21.38
C ASN A 139 -9.78 -1.26 22.71
N ASP A 140 -9.24 -0.69 23.78
CA ASP A 140 -9.93 -0.56 25.06
C ASP A 140 -10.43 0.88 25.29
N GLU A 141 -10.52 1.36 26.54
CA GLU A 141 -10.93 2.74 26.85
C GLU A 141 -10.03 3.79 26.18
N ASN A 142 -8.79 3.46 25.81
CA ASN A 142 -7.88 4.35 25.07
C ASN A 142 -7.21 3.60 23.91
N PRO A 143 -7.84 3.55 22.73
CA PRO A 143 -7.28 2.83 21.59
C PRO A 143 -5.83 3.23 21.29
N GLN A 144 -4.95 2.24 21.28
CA GLN A 144 -3.51 2.38 21.15
C GLN A 144 -2.96 1.44 20.09
N ALA A 145 -1.91 1.88 19.40
CA ALA A 145 -1.07 1.01 18.60
C ALA A 145 0.38 1.08 19.08
N TYR A 146 1.04 -0.07 19.19
CA TYR A 146 2.49 -0.18 19.39
C TYR A 146 3.13 -0.65 18.09
N ILE A 147 3.99 0.21 17.53
CA ILE A 147 4.54 0.07 16.18
C ILE A 147 6.03 -0.28 16.30
N MET A 148 6.42 -1.38 15.67
CA MET A 148 7.79 -1.87 15.59
C MET A 148 8.24 -1.81 14.13
N VAL A 149 9.41 -1.23 13.88
CA VAL A 149 9.93 -0.99 12.53
C VAL A 149 11.33 -1.57 12.44
N GLU A 150 11.62 -2.33 11.38
CA GLU A 150 12.90 -3.04 11.24
C GLU A 150 14.10 -2.11 11.07
N SER A 151 13.96 -1.00 10.33
CA SER A 151 15.06 -0.08 10.01
C SER A 151 14.56 1.29 9.51
N GLY A 152 15.49 2.20 9.21
CA GLY A 152 15.20 3.54 8.69
C GLY A 152 14.93 4.57 9.78
N LEU A 153 14.43 5.74 9.38
CA LEU A 153 14.14 6.85 10.30
C LEU A 153 12.69 6.84 10.76
N LEU A 154 12.46 7.44 11.92
CA LEU A 154 11.13 7.90 12.31
C LEU A 154 10.78 9.19 11.53
N ASP A 155 10.10 9.04 10.39
CA ASP A 155 9.47 10.13 9.64
C ASP A 155 7.94 10.05 9.81
N LEU A 156 7.42 10.77 10.80
CA LEU A 156 6.04 10.64 11.28
C LEU A 156 5.22 11.91 11.05
N PHE A 157 4.09 11.78 10.37
CA PHE A 157 3.13 12.84 10.16
C PHE A 157 1.89 12.63 11.03
N ILE A 158 1.44 13.68 11.73
CA ILE A 158 0.23 13.66 12.55
C ILE A 158 -0.90 14.38 11.82
N LEU A 159 -2.04 13.69 11.70
CA LEU A 159 -3.22 14.12 10.95
C LEU A 159 -4.35 14.42 11.95
N LEU A 160 -4.60 15.71 12.25
CA LEU A 160 -5.48 16.11 13.36
C LEU A 160 -6.97 16.28 12.99
N GLY A 161 -7.37 15.98 11.75
CA GLY A 161 -8.78 15.98 11.34
C GLY A 161 -9.44 17.36 11.40
N PRO A 162 -10.64 17.51 12.00
CA PRO A 162 -11.26 16.60 12.99
C PRO A 162 -12.19 15.51 12.46
N THR A 163 -12.59 15.51 11.18
CA THR A 163 -13.46 14.48 10.60
C THR A 163 -12.66 13.43 9.83
N PRO A 164 -13.20 12.21 9.56
CA PRO A 164 -12.55 11.23 8.70
C PRO A 164 -12.16 11.81 7.34
N THR A 165 -13.02 12.65 6.75
CA THR A 165 -12.74 13.31 5.47
C THR A 165 -11.57 14.28 5.54
N GLU A 166 -11.44 15.05 6.63
CA GLU A 166 -10.34 15.99 6.80
C GLU A 166 -9.00 15.28 7.07
N VAL A 167 -9.02 14.21 7.86
CA VAL A 167 -7.83 13.37 8.09
C VAL A 167 -7.34 12.77 6.77
N VAL A 168 -8.24 12.21 5.95
CA VAL A 168 -7.87 11.70 4.62
C VAL A 168 -7.37 12.82 3.71
N ARG A 169 -7.97 14.03 3.75
CA ARG A 169 -7.48 15.19 2.99
C ARG A 169 -6.06 15.61 3.39
N GLN A 170 -5.75 15.57 4.69
CA GLN A 170 -4.41 15.84 5.20
C GLN A 170 -3.42 14.78 4.68
N TYR A 171 -3.79 13.50 4.73
CA TYR A 171 -2.97 12.41 4.19
C TYR A 171 -2.68 12.58 2.69
N VAL A 172 -3.71 12.77 1.86
CA VAL A 172 -3.53 12.92 0.40
C VAL A 172 -2.88 14.25 0.00
N SER A 173 -2.81 15.24 0.90
CA SER A 173 -2.01 16.45 0.67
C SER A 173 -0.50 16.16 0.73
N LEU A 174 -0.10 15.09 1.42
CA LEU A 174 1.27 14.61 1.52
C LEU A 174 1.60 13.62 0.41
N THR A 175 0.68 12.68 0.13
CA THR A 175 0.92 11.53 -0.75
C THR A 175 0.33 11.66 -2.16
N GLY A 176 -0.45 12.71 -2.40
CA GLY A 176 -1.19 12.91 -3.64
C GLY A 176 -2.59 12.32 -3.62
N THR A 177 -3.46 12.84 -4.49
CA THR A 177 -4.83 12.37 -4.64
C THR A 177 -4.92 11.26 -5.68
N ALA A 178 -5.94 10.40 -5.57
CA ALA A 178 -6.25 9.42 -6.60
C ALA A 178 -6.32 10.07 -8.00
N HIS A 179 -5.62 9.48 -8.97
CA HIS A 179 -5.67 9.93 -10.36
C HIS A 179 -7.08 9.75 -10.92
N LEU A 180 -7.53 10.67 -11.78
CA LEU A 180 -8.78 10.52 -12.51
C LEU A 180 -8.61 9.40 -13.54
N PRO A 181 -9.26 8.23 -13.38
CA PRO A 181 -9.13 7.16 -14.35
C PRO A 181 -9.79 7.55 -15.68
N GLN A 182 -9.31 6.97 -16.78
CA GLN A 182 -10.01 7.06 -18.06
C GLN A 182 -11.38 6.38 -17.92
N LEU A 183 -12.41 6.94 -18.56
CA LEU A 183 -13.80 6.48 -18.36
C LEU A 183 -13.99 4.98 -18.61
N TRP A 184 -13.32 4.41 -19.61
CA TRP A 184 -13.40 2.98 -19.94
C TRP A 184 -12.90 2.07 -18.81
N ALA A 185 -12.01 2.56 -17.93
CA ALA A 185 -11.48 1.78 -16.82
C ALA A 185 -12.47 1.63 -15.65
N LEU A 186 -13.59 2.37 -15.69
CA LEU A 186 -14.72 2.23 -14.75
C LEU A 186 -15.81 1.27 -15.27
N GLY A 187 -15.65 0.79 -16.51
CA GLY A 187 -16.57 -0.15 -17.15
C GLY A 187 -16.34 -1.59 -16.72
N TYR A 188 -16.96 -2.54 -17.43
CA TYR A 188 -16.77 -3.96 -17.15
C TYR A 188 -15.48 -4.49 -17.80
N HIS A 189 -14.66 -5.16 -16.98
CA HIS A 189 -13.40 -5.79 -17.38
C HIS A 189 -13.58 -7.31 -17.35
N GLN A 190 -13.31 -7.97 -18.47
CA GLN A 190 -13.31 -9.42 -18.59
C GLN A 190 -11.86 -9.93 -18.59
N SER A 191 -11.55 -10.87 -17.71
CA SER A 191 -10.23 -11.47 -17.57
C SER A 191 -10.30 -12.93 -17.14
N ARG A 192 -9.24 -13.70 -17.42
CA ARG A 192 -8.89 -14.99 -16.83
C ARG A 192 -7.44 -15.33 -17.17
N TRP A 193 -6.84 -16.25 -16.43
CA TRP A 193 -5.61 -16.93 -16.82
C TRP A 193 -5.95 -18.24 -17.58
N ASN A 194 -5.70 -18.38 -18.88
CA ASN A 194 -5.54 -17.34 -19.92
C ASN A 194 -6.64 -17.47 -20.99
N TYR A 195 -6.77 -16.49 -21.88
CA TYR A 195 -7.36 -16.74 -23.21
C TYR A 195 -6.34 -17.44 -24.11
N ASP A 196 -6.73 -18.52 -24.76
CA ASP A 196 -5.75 -19.43 -25.38
C ASP A 196 -5.14 -18.85 -26.66
N SER A 197 -5.83 -17.95 -27.35
CA SER A 197 -5.39 -17.37 -28.62
C SER A 197 -6.12 -16.07 -28.98
N GLN A 198 -5.66 -15.43 -30.06
CA GLN A 198 -6.35 -14.30 -30.70
C GLN A 198 -7.80 -14.63 -31.11
N ASP A 199 -8.06 -15.86 -31.55
CA ASP A 199 -9.43 -16.29 -31.92
C ASP A 199 -10.33 -16.47 -30.70
N ASP A 200 -9.79 -17.01 -29.60
CA ASP A 200 -10.53 -17.12 -28.33
C ASP A 200 -10.95 -15.72 -27.80
N VAL A 201 -10.01 -14.76 -27.83
CA VAL A 201 -10.30 -13.34 -27.50
C VAL A 201 -11.42 -12.78 -28.36
N LYS A 202 -11.37 -13.02 -29.68
CA LYS A 202 -12.39 -12.57 -30.62
C LYS A 202 -13.76 -13.17 -30.32
N ASP A 203 -13.82 -14.47 -30.05
CA ASP A 203 -15.05 -15.18 -29.73
C ASP A 203 -15.67 -14.70 -28.40
N VAL A 204 -14.85 -14.48 -27.37
CA VAL A 204 -15.30 -13.90 -26.09
C VAL A 204 -15.90 -12.50 -26.31
N VAL A 205 -15.19 -11.61 -27.00
CA VAL A 205 -15.67 -10.25 -27.29
C VAL A 205 -16.96 -10.27 -28.12
N ALA A 206 -17.06 -11.17 -29.10
CA ALA A 206 -18.26 -11.35 -29.91
C ALA A 206 -19.44 -11.83 -29.07
N ASN A 207 -19.23 -12.76 -28.13
CA ASN A 207 -20.28 -13.28 -27.26
C ASN A 207 -20.89 -12.21 -26.35
N PHE A 208 -20.10 -11.27 -25.80
CA PHE A 208 -20.66 -10.13 -25.08
C PHE A 208 -21.66 -9.33 -25.93
N THR A 209 -21.34 -9.14 -27.21
CA THR A 209 -22.24 -8.46 -28.15
C THR A 209 -23.47 -9.32 -28.46
N THR A 210 -23.29 -10.60 -28.77
CA THR A 210 -24.37 -11.55 -29.10
C THR A 210 -25.39 -11.68 -27.98
N TYR A 211 -24.94 -11.74 -26.73
CA TYR A 211 -25.79 -11.90 -25.55
C TYR A 211 -26.17 -10.57 -24.88
N ASN A 212 -25.83 -9.43 -25.50
CA ASN A 212 -26.17 -8.09 -25.02
C ASN A 212 -25.66 -7.79 -23.59
N PHE A 213 -24.43 -8.22 -23.28
CA PHE A 213 -23.71 -7.84 -22.07
C PHE A 213 -22.71 -6.70 -22.37
N PRO A 214 -22.59 -5.69 -21.49
CA PRO A 214 -21.61 -4.63 -21.67
C PRO A 214 -20.18 -5.15 -21.44
N LEU A 215 -19.24 -4.65 -22.24
CA LEU A 215 -17.81 -4.96 -22.13
C LEU A 215 -17.01 -3.74 -22.56
N ASP A 216 -16.10 -3.27 -21.71
CA ASP A 216 -15.17 -2.18 -22.00
C ASP A 216 -13.75 -2.70 -22.24
N VAL A 217 -13.31 -3.70 -21.46
CA VAL A 217 -11.92 -4.17 -21.48
C VAL A 217 -11.83 -5.69 -21.49
N ILE A 218 -10.99 -6.23 -22.37
CA ILE A 218 -10.55 -7.63 -22.35
C ILE A 218 -9.08 -7.69 -21.90
N TRP A 219 -8.72 -8.64 -21.06
CA TRP A 219 -7.39 -8.78 -20.47
C TRP A 219 -6.66 -10.01 -21.01
N LEU A 220 -5.33 -9.91 -21.16
CA LEU A 220 -4.45 -11.03 -21.45
C LEU A 220 -3.48 -11.23 -20.29
N ASP A 221 -3.51 -12.44 -19.73
CA ASP A 221 -2.60 -12.93 -18.70
C ASP A 221 -1.33 -13.53 -19.35
N ILE A 222 -0.40 -14.04 -18.55
CA ILE A 222 0.99 -14.29 -18.92
C ILE A 222 1.21 -15.18 -20.17
N GLU A 223 0.23 -16.00 -20.56
CA GLU A 223 0.34 -16.92 -21.70
C GLU A 223 0.24 -16.24 -23.08
N TYR A 224 -0.07 -14.93 -23.16
CA TYR A 224 0.02 -14.21 -24.45
C TYR A 224 1.45 -14.00 -24.93
N THR A 225 2.41 -14.05 -24.00
CA THR A 225 3.82 -13.77 -24.26
C THR A 225 4.54 -14.96 -24.88
N ASP A 226 5.67 -14.73 -25.56
CA ASP A 226 6.60 -15.81 -25.94
C ASP A 226 7.31 -16.35 -24.69
N GLY A 227 6.77 -17.41 -24.08
CA GLY A 227 7.42 -18.13 -22.99
C GLY A 227 7.71 -17.29 -21.74
N LYS A 228 6.78 -16.39 -21.37
CA LYS A 228 6.86 -15.45 -20.23
C LYS A 228 7.92 -14.36 -20.39
N LYS A 229 8.26 -14.04 -21.64
CA LYS A 229 9.04 -12.84 -21.98
C LYS A 229 8.08 -11.68 -22.19
N TYR A 230 7.93 -10.80 -21.21
CA TYR A 230 7.10 -9.60 -21.34
C TYR A 230 7.50 -8.73 -22.55
N PHE A 231 6.58 -7.89 -23.04
CA PHE A 231 6.79 -7.10 -24.26
C PHE A 231 6.98 -7.93 -25.55
N THR A 232 6.61 -9.21 -25.52
CA THR A 232 6.58 -10.10 -26.70
C THR A 232 5.20 -10.73 -26.87
N TRP A 233 5.01 -11.47 -27.96
CA TRP A 233 3.77 -12.20 -28.27
C TRP A 233 4.13 -13.62 -28.70
N ASP A 234 3.39 -14.62 -28.23
CA ASP A 234 3.48 -15.97 -28.79
C ASP A 234 2.99 -15.94 -30.24
N SER A 235 3.88 -16.19 -31.19
CA SER A 235 3.57 -16.06 -32.62
C SER A 235 2.62 -17.12 -33.16
N ASN A 236 2.38 -18.21 -32.42
CA ASN A 236 1.45 -19.26 -32.83
C ASN A 236 0.02 -18.93 -32.37
N MET A 237 -0.14 -18.50 -31.12
CA MET A 237 -1.43 -18.22 -30.50
C MET A 237 -1.91 -16.78 -30.78
N PHE A 238 -0.97 -15.85 -30.89
CA PHE A 238 -1.21 -14.42 -31.13
C PHE A 238 -0.38 -13.97 -32.35
N SER A 239 -0.70 -14.55 -33.51
CA SER A 239 0.07 -14.36 -34.75
C SER A 239 -0.04 -12.96 -35.35
N ASP A 240 -1.14 -12.23 -35.13
CA ASP A 240 -1.30 -10.83 -35.54
C ASP A 240 -1.90 -9.98 -34.39
N PRO A 241 -1.08 -9.66 -33.37
CA PRO A 241 -1.56 -8.91 -32.22
C PRO A 241 -1.96 -7.48 -32.60
N VAL A 242 -1.46 -6.95 -33.72
CA VAL A 242 -1.84 -5.63 -34.24
C VAL A 242 -3.26 -5.66 -34.78
N GLU A 243 -3.59 -6.64 -35.62
CA GLU A 243 -4.95 -6.84 -36.13
C GLU A 243 -5.94 -7.06 -34.98
N MET A 244 -5.60 -7.91 -34.00
CA MET A 244 -6.44 -8.14 -32.82
C MET A 244 -6.77 -6.83 -32.08
N GLN A 245 -5.75 -6.01 -31.79
CA GLN A 245 -5.92 -4.73 -31.11
C GLN A 245 -6.77 -3.75 -31.93
N GLN A 246 -6.60 -3.72 -33.25
CA GLN A 246 -7.41 -2.89 -34.15
C GLN A 246 -8.87 -3.33 -34.14
N ASN A 247 -9.14 -4.63 -34.21
CA ASN A 247 -10.49 -5.19 -34.16
C ASN A 247 -11.20 -4.88 -32.84
N ILE A 248 -10.51 -5.02 -31.70
CA ILE A 248 -11.03 -4.64 -30.38
C ILE A 248 -11.37 -3.14 -30.35
N SER A 249 -10.41 -2.31 -30.78
CA SER A 249 -10.55 -0.85 -30.77
C SER A 249 -11.68 -0.35 -31.68
N ALA A 250 -11.90 -1.01 -32.82
CA ALA A 250 -12.98 -0.68 -33.75
C ALA A 250 -14.39 -0.82 -33.13
N THR A 251 -14.52 -1.56 -32.03
CA THR A 251 -15.77 -1.70 -31.27
C THR A 251 -15.79 -0.89 -29.97
N ASN A 252 -14.94 0.15 -29.87
CA ASN A 252 -14.75 1.03 -28.71
C ASN A 252 -14.31 0.32 -27.41
N LYS A 253 -13.71 -0.88 -27.52
CA LYS A 253 -13.17 -1.63 -26.39
C LYS A 253 -11.67 -1.37 -26.22
N ARG A 254 -11.11 -1.85 -25.12
CA ARG A 254 -9.67 -1.79 -24.81
C ARG A 254 -9.13 -3.18 -24.53
N LEU A 255 -7.83 -3.33 -24.78
CA LEU A 255 -7.04 -4.50 -24.40
C LEU A 255 -6.11 -4.08 -23.26
N VAL A 256 -6.02 -4.91 -22.22
CA VAL A 256 -4.99 -4.79 -21.19
C VAL A 256 -4.15 -6.05 -21.20
N THR A 257 -2.83 -5.90 -21.12
CA THR A 257 -1.87 -7.01 -21.10
C THR A 257 -1.08 -6.96 -19.80
N ILE A 258 -0.90 -8.11 -19.15
CA ILE A 258 -0.02 -8.20 -17.98
C ILE A 258 1.44 -7.97 -18.36
N ILE A 259 2.18 -7.29 -17.49
CA ILE A 259 3.63 -7.08 -17.55
C ILE A 259 4.15 -7.14 -16.11
N ASP A 260 4.83 -8.23 -15.74
CA ASP A 260 5.35 -8.39 -14.39
C ASP A 260 6.79 -7.84 -14.27
N PRO A 261 7.23 -7.42 -13.08
CA PRO A 261 8.54 -6.79 -12.87
C PRO A 261 9.69 -7.80 -12.77
N HIS A 262 9.55 -8.99 -13.34
CA HIS A 262 10.62 -9.98 -13.43
C HIS A 262 10.98 -10.22 -14.90
N ILE A 263 12.27 -10.40 -15.17
CA ILE A 263 12.78 -10.52 -16.53
C ILE A 263 13.44 -11.88 -16.68
N LYS A 264 12.93 -12.69 -17.61
CA LYS A 264 13.50 -14.00 -17.92
C LYS A 264 14.98 -13.86 -18.31
N VAL A 265 15.84 -14.67 -17.68
CA VAL A 265 17.27 -14.75 -18.00
C VAL A 265 17.46 -15.54 -19.29
N GLU A 266 17.49 -14.84 -20.42
CA GLU A 266 17.62 -15.45 -21.75
C GLU A 266 18.38 -14.51 -22.71
N THR A 267 19.58 -14.91 -23.13
CA THR A 267 20.34 -14.15 -24.14
C THR A 267 19.57 -14.07 -25.46
N GLY A 268 19.50 -12.88 -26.04
CA GLY A 268 18.72 -12.60 -27.26
C GLY A 268 17.32 -12.07 -26.97
N TYR A 269 16.86 -12.11 -25.71
CA TYR A 269 15.68 -11.38 -25.27
C TYR A 269 16.07 -9.92 -25.00
N SER A 270 15.69 -9.02 -25.92
CA SER A 270 16.14 -7.62 -25.92
C SER A 270 15.95 -6.84 -24.60
N VAL A 271 14.90 -7.15 -23.82
CA VAL A 271 14.66 -6.49 -22.53
C VAL A 271 15.68 -6.96 -21.49
N TYR A 272 15.98 -8.26 -21.45
CA TYR A 272 17.03 -8.82 -20.59
C TYR A 272 18.41 -8.28 -20.98
N ASP A 273 18.77 -8.39 -22.27
CA ASP A 273 20.07 -7.93 -22.77
C ASP A 273 20.28 -6.43 -22.52
N GLY A 274 19.24 -5.61 -22.73
CA GLY A 274 19.30 -4.16 -22.52
C GLY A 274 19.36 -3.75 -21.04
N ALA A 275 18.70 -4.50 -20.15
CA ALA A 275 18.79 -4.28 -18.71
C ALA A 275 20.16 -4.71 -18.15
N LEU A 276 20.72 -5.80 -18.70
CA LEU A 276 22.05 -6.29 -18.37
C LEU A 276 23.15 -5.31 -18.80
N GLU A 277 23.08 -4.81 -20.05
CA GLU A 277 24.05 -3.83 -20.58
C GLU A 277 24.12 -2.55 -19.73
N LYS A 278 22.98 -2.15 -19.15
CA LYS A 278 22.83 -0.92 -18.36
C LYS A 278 22.96 -1.11 -16.85
N ASP A 279 23.25 -2.33 -16.39
CA ASP A 279 23.42 -2.66 -14.97
C ASP A 279 22.19 -2.31 -14.10
N LEU A 280 20.98 -2.66 -14.57
CA LEU A 280 19.71 -2.23 -13.94
C LEU A 280 19.10 -3.24 -12.95
N PHE A 281 19.68 -4.43 -12.82
CA PHE A 281 19.14 -5.48 -11.94
C PHE A 281 19.53 -5.27 -10.48
N VAL A 282 18.64 -5.70 -9.58
CA VAL A 282 18.95 -5.86 -8.15
C VAL A 282 20.15 -6.79 -7.99
N LYS A 283 21.02 -6.47 -7.03
CA LYS A 283 22.28 -7.17 -6.80
C LYS A 283 22.28 -7.98 -5.51
N ASN A 284 23.02 -9.08 -5.52
CA ASN A 284 23.45 -9.78 -4.31
C ASN A 284 24.54 -8.98 -3.58
N ALA A 285 24.86 -9.37 -2.35
CA ALA A 285 25.90 -8.74 -1.53
C ALA A 285 27.31 -8.83 -2.16
N ASP A 286 27.56 -9.81 -3.03
CA ASP A 286 28.82 -9.95 -3.77
C ASP A 286 28.87 -9.11 -5.07
N GLY A 287 27.80 -8.37 -5.38
CA GLY A 287 27.67 -7.53 -6.57
C GLY A 287 27.17 -8.25 -7.83
N SER A 288 26.90 -9.56 -7.77
CA SER A 288 26.26 -10.30 -8.86
C SER A 288 24.79 -9.93 -9.02
N ASN A 289 24.20 -10.13 -10.21
CA ASN A 289 22.76 -9.96 -10.40
C ASN A 289 22.01 -11.00 -9.55
N PHE A 290 20.94 -10.56 -8.87
CA PHE A 290 20.03 -11.48 -8.21
C PHE A 290 19.22 -12.25 -9.25
N GLU A 291 19.25 -13.58 -9.16
CA GLU A 291 18.45 -14.48 -9.98
C GLU A 291 17.58 -15.35 -9.05
N GLY A 292 16.28 -15.34 -9.29
CA GLY A 292 15.30 -16.12 -8.53
C GLY A 292 14.44 -16.97 -9.46
N THR A 293 13.86 -18.03 -8.90
CA THR A 293 12.85 -18.84 -9.60
C THR A 293 11.47 -18.27 -9.31
N ILE A 294 10.65 -18.20 -10.35
CA ILE A 294 9.25 -17.75 -10.28
C ILE A 294 8.39 -18.91 -10.78
N LEU A 295 7.21 -19.07 -10.17
CA LEU A 295 6.25 -20.13 -10.49
C LEU A 295 5.44 -19.80 -11.75
#